data_AF-A0A4D4JGX0-F1
#
_entry.id   AF-A0A4D4JGX0-F1
#
_cell.length_a   1.000
_cell.length_b   1.000
_cell.length_c   1.000
_cell.angle_alpha   90.00
_cell.angle_beta   90.00
_cell.angle_gamma   90.00
#
_symmetry.space_group_name_H-M   'P 1'
#
loop_
_entity.id
_entity.type
_entity.pdbx_description
1 polymer ?
#
loop_
_entity_poly.entity_id
_entity_poly.type
_entity_poly.pdbx_seq_one_letter_code
_entity_poly.pdbx_strand_id
1 'polypeptide(L)'
;MDLPQMLDTFARMPAAEQQAWWRMAAGLLAVVVALLWLESRYFQPSRRVGSWLAVRLVSMLAALLAVAAVLLPARAVGGPAALGVFVLSLYTLGPVVWFGGHVLAGRWVRPALSRAESLVLGLTGLAIAAVPVYASLLAQSALQTAARDVAQRRELPASNPPLAHTVQPVQRYQLPGVGLIYTQSLLGTPDTRLLRVEQRDGGGQWPAHPHPVAHPSYCTHGNDVHLMWSAQEPPPYLRLHWAQSNGAPTKAEFTPQLVFDPATPVPDFPLTLRPDGADPAAPIARERAYLVLVKEGQAAQPQQLPQTYTQMLGNPPEAGEVRTTDCVMAGFQITPTLAKQGWQVQAMGLVFQLSTGGQPLRALVERK
;
A
#
# COMPACT_ATOMS: atom_id res chain seq x y z
N MET A 1 -7.12 -4.42 -2.99
CA MET A 1 -5.96 -4.77 -3.83
C MET A 1 -6.31 -4.46 -5.27
N ASP A 2 -5.51 -3.65 -5.94
CA ASP A 2 -5.70 -3.35 -7.36
C ASP A 2 -5.16 -4.48 -8.25
N LEU A 3 -5.45 -4.41 -9.55
CA LEU A 3 -5.00 -5.44 -10.51
C LEU A 3 -3.46 -5.54 -10.57
N PRO A 4 -2.68 -4.44 -10.62
CA PRO A 4 -1.21 -4.52 -10.57
C PRO A 4 -0.67 -5.25 -9.32
N GLN A 5 -1.19 -4.95 -8.13
CA GLN A 5 -0.77 -5.63 -6.90
C GLN A 5 -1.16 -7.11 -6.91
N MET A 6 -2.33 -7.46 -7.43
CA MET A 6 -2.76 -8.86 -7.53
C MET A 6 -1.83 -9.66 -8.45
N LEU A 7 -1.45 -9.09 -9.60
CA LEU A 7 -0.53 -9.73 -10.54
C LEU A 7 0.89 -9.85 -9.95
N ASP A 8 1.39 -8.82 -9.28
CA ASP A 8 2.69 -8.86 -8.57
C ASP A 8 2.71 -9.93 -7.48
N THR A 9 1.63 -10.04 -6.70
CA THR A 9 1.48 -11.06 -5.66
C THR A 9 1.48 -12.45 -6.28
N PHE A 10 0.65 -12.67 -7.30
CA PHE A 10 0.56 -13.95 -8.00
C PHE A 10 1.89 -14.40 -8.59
N ALA A 11 2.62 -13.51 -9.25
CA ALA A 11 3.92 -13.82 -9.85
C ALA A 11 4.99 -14.25 -8.83
N ARG A 12 4.84 -13.86 -7.55
CA ARG A 12 5.76 -14.17 -6.45
C ARG A 12 5.32 -15.35 -5.58
N MET A 13 4.13 -15.89 -5.82
CA MET A 13 3.72 -17.13 -5.15
C MET A 13 4.62 -18.28 -5.60
N PRO A 14 4.89 -19.28 -4.75
CA PRO A 14 5.52 -20.53 -5.17
C PRO A 14 4.78 -21.16 -6.36
N ALA A 15 5.51 -21.83 -7.25
CA ALA A 15 4.92 -22.43 -8.46
C ALA A 15 3.76 -23.40 -8.14
N ALA A 16 3.84 -24.14 -7.03
CA ALA A 16 2.77 -25.03 -6.58
C ALA A 16 1.48 -24.26 -6.22
N GLU A 17 1.60 -23.11 -5.55
CA GLU A 17 0.46 -22.24 -5.26
C GLU A 17 -0.11 -21.63 -6.53
N GLN A 18 0.73 -21.10 -7.42
CA GLN A 18 0.28 -20.59 -8.72
C GLN A 18 -0.50 -21.65 -9.51
N GLN A 19 -0.05 -22.90 -9.50
CA GLN A 19 -0.76 -24.01 -10.13
C GLN A 19 -2.12 -24.28 -9.47
N ALA A 20 -2.21 -24.22 -8.14
CA ALA A 20 -3.48 -24.37 -7.43
C ALA A 20 -4.48 -23.26 -7.83
N TRP A 21 -4.03 -22.02 -7.91
CA TRP A 21 -4.82 -20.89 -8.42
C TRP A 21 -5.26 -21.08 -9.86
N TRP A 22 -4.38 -21.55 -10.75
CA TRP A 22 -4.74 -21.88 -12.13
C TRP A 22 -5.78 -23.00 -12.21
N ARG A 23 -5.67 -24.04 -11.38
CA ARG A 23 -6.67 -25.11 -11.30
C ARG A 23 -8.01 -24.59 -10.80
N MET A 24 -8.04 -23.71 -9.80
CA MET A 24 -9.27 -23.07 -9.33
C MET A 24 -9.90 -22.21 -10.43
N ALA A 25 -9.10 -21.41 -11.15
CA ALA A 25 -9.58 -20.61 -12.27
C ALA A 25 -10.13 -21.49 -13.41
N ALA A 26 -9.44 -22.59 -13.75
CA ALA A 26 -9.90 -23.55 -14.74
C ALA A 26 -11.20 -24.26 -14.30
N GLY A 27 -11.33 -24.62 -13.03
CA GLY A 27 -12.54 -25.18 -12.46
C GLY A 27 -13.72 -24.21 -12.53
N LEU A 28 -13.50 -22.93 -12.19
CA LEU A 28 -14.50 -21.87 -12.34
C LEU A 28 -14.95 -21.68 -13.79
N LEU A 29 -13.99 -21.68 -14.73
CA LEU A 29 -14.28 -21.64 -16.16
C LEU A 29 -15.11 -22.85 -16.59
N ALA A 30 -14.76 -24.05 -16.13
CA ALA A 30 -15.50 -25.28 -16.42
C ALA A 30 -16.94 -25.22 -15.88
N VAL A 31 -17.16 -24.66 -14.69
CA VAL A 31 -18.51 -24.43 -14.15
C VAL A 31 -19.31 -23.47 -15.04
N VAL A 32 -18.72 -22.34 -15.44
CA VAL A 32 -19.38 -21.38 -16.34
C VAL A 32 -19.74 -22.03 -17.68
N VAL A 33 -18.80 -22.77 -18.29
CA VAL A 33 -19.02 -23.50 -19.53
C VAL A 33 -20.10 -24.58 -19.37
N ALA A 34 -20.10 -25.31 -18.25
CA ALA A 34 -21.12 -26.31 -17.97
C ALA A 34 -22.51 -25.70 -17.81
N LEU A 35 -22.63 -24.54 -17.15
CA LEU A 35 -23.90 -23.80 -17.03
C LEU A 35 -24.42 -23.34 -18.39
N LEU A 36 -23.55 -22.78 -19.23
CA LEU A 36 -23.89 -22.40 -20.61
C LEU A 36 -24.27 -23.61 -21.45
N TRP A 37 -23.57 -24.73 -21.29
CA TRP A 37 -23.88 -25.97 -21.98
C TRP A 37 -25.24 -26.53 -21.55
N LEU A 38 -25.54 -26.60 -20.25
CA LEU A 38 -26.84 -27.03 -19.72
C LEU A 38 -27.97 -26.16 -20.27
N GLU A 39 -27.78 -24.85 -20.30
CA GLU A 39 -28.76 -23.94 -20.89
C GLU A 39 -28.94 -24.18 -22.40
N SER A 40 -27.86 -24.42 -23.15
CA SER A 40 -27.95 -24.74 -24.57
C SER A 40 -28.75 -26.03 -24.83
N ARG A 41 -28.66 -27.02 -23.93
CA ARG A 41 -29.41 -28.29 -24.00
C ARG A 41 -30.91 -28.07 -23.87
N TYR A 42 -31.37 -27.03 -23.16
CA TYR A 42 -32.79 -26.68 -23.09
C TYR A 42 -33.35 -26.26 -24.47
N PHE A 43 -32.56 -25.55 -25.28
CA PHE A 43 -32.99 -25.07 -26.60
C PHE A 43 -32.74 -26.06 -27.74
N GLN A 44 -31.97 -27.14 -27.49
CA GLN A 44 -31.62 -28.15 -28.48
C GLN A 44 -32.83 -28.92 -29.05
N PRO A 45 -33.78 -29.43 -28.25
CA PRO A 45 -34.95 -30.16 -28.77
C PRO A 45 -35.79 -29.32 -29.73
N SER A 46 -35.86 -28.01 -29.48
CA SER A 46 -36.60 -27.06 -30.32
C SER A 46 -35.83 -26.59 -31.56
N ARG A 47 -34.58 -27.04 -31.79
CA ARG A 47 -33.66 -26.55 -32.83
C ARG A 47 -33.38 -25.03 -32.76
N ARG A 48 -33.38 -24.44 -31.55
CA ARG A 48 -33.21 -22.98 -31.32
C ARG A 48 -31.86 -22.58 -30.70
N VAL A 49 -30.86 -23.46 -30.77
CA VAL A 49 -29.51 -23.19 -30.21
C VAL A 49 -28.86 -21.96 -30.84
N GLY A 50 -29.06 -21.72 -32.15
CA GLY A 50 -28.56 -20.52 -32.82
C GLY A 50 -29.18 -19.22 -32.26
N SER A 51 -30.48 -19.22 -32.00
CA SER A 51 -31.19 -18.10 -31.36
C SER A 51 -30.70 -17.86 -29.93
N TRP A 52 -30.48 -18.93 -29.16
CA TRP A 52 -29.89 -18.85 -27.82
C TRP A 52 -28.50 -18.21 -27.84
N LEU A 53 -27.61 -18.69 -28.73
CA LEU A 53 -26.24 -18.18 -28.84
C LEU A 53 -26.24 -16.69 -29.22
N ALA A 54 -27.07 -16.31 -30.19
CA ALA A 54 -27.21 -14.92 -30.60
C ALA A 54 -27.65 -14.02 -29.43
N VAL A 55 -28.65 -14.43 -28.63
CA VAL A 55 -29.05 -13.69 -27.44
C VAL A 55 -27.92 -13.63 -26.41
N ARG A 56 -27.13 -14.69 -26.21
CA ARG A 56 -25.99 -14.69 -25.28
C ARG A 56 -24.86 -13.75 -25.69
N LEU A 57 -24.58 -13.64 -26.99
CA LEU A 57 -23.65 -12.63 -27.49
C LEU A 57 -24.17 -11.22 -27.22
N VAL A 58 -25.48 -10.99 -27.43
CA VAL A 58 -26.12 -9.72 -27.07
C VAL A 58 -26.10 -9.47 -25.56
N SER A 59 -26.20 -10.51 -24.72
CA SER A 59 -26.06 -10.38 -23.27
C SER A 59 -24.72 -9.75 -22.86
N MET A 60 -23.61 -10.07 -23.57
CA MET A 60 -22.32 -9.46 -23.28
C MET A 60 -22.32 -7.95 -23.57
N LEU A 61 -22.91 -7.53 -24.69
CA LEU A 61 -23.07 -6.11 -25.01
C LEU A 61 -24.02 -5.41 -24.03
N ALA A 62 -25.15 -6.05 -23.70
CA ALA A 62 -26.11 -5.54 -22.75
C ALA A 62 -25.50 -5.39 -21.34
N ALA A 63 -24.57 -6.27 -20.95
CA ALA A 63 -23.83 -6.14 -19.68
C ALA A 63 -23.02 -4.84 -19.66
N LEU A 64 -22.23 -4.60 -20.70
CA LEU A 64 -21.40 -3.39 -20.81
C LEU A 64 -22.25 -2.13 -20.83
N LEU A 65 -23.36 -2.13 -21.59
CA LEU A 65 -24.29 -1.01 -21.64
C LEU A 65 -25.00 -0.77 -20.30
N ALA A 66 -25.41 -1.83 -19.60
CA ALA A 66 -26.02 -1.71 -18.29
C ALA A 66 -25.03 -1.13 -17.26
N VAL A 67 -23.78 -1.60 -17.27
CA VAL A 67 -22.71 -1.03 -16.43
C VAL A 67 -22.48 0.45 -16.74
N ALA A 68 -22.41 0.82 -18.02
CA ALA A 68 -22.25 2.21 -18.43
C ALA A 68 -23.46 3.09 -18.02
N ALA A 69 -24.68 2.59 -18.21
CA ALA A 69 -25.91 3.28 -17.83
C ALA A 69 -26.01 3.52 -16.32
N VAL A 70 -25.38 2.67 -15.50
CA VAL A 70 -25.33 2.84 -14.04
C VAL A 70 -24.18 3.76 -13.62
N LEU A 71 -22.98 3.57 -14.17
CA LEU A 71 -21.78 4.25 -13.68
C LEU A 71 -21.58 5.66 -14.25
N LEU A 72 -21.92 5.91 -15.52
CA LEU A 72 -21.68 7.21 -16.14
C LEU A 72 -22.49 8.35 -15.48
N PRO A 73 -23.80 8.19 -15.19
CA PRO A 73 -24.55 9.23 -14.50
C PRO A 73 -23.99 9.54 -13.11
N ALA A 74 -23.63 8.50 -12.35
CA ALA A 74 -23.06 8.65 -11.01
C ALA A 74 -21.71 9.38 -11.04
N ARG A 75 -20.85 9.12 -12.04
CA ARG A 75 -19.57 9.82 -12.21
C ARG A 75 -19.70 11.25 -12.70
N ALA A 76 -20.82 11.61 -13.33
CA ALA A 76 -21.09 12.98 -13.75
C ALA A 76 -21.50 13.88 -12.56
N VAL A 77 -21.77 13.31 -11.39
CA VAL A 77 -22.16 14.04 -10.18
C VAL A 77 -21.07 13.87 -9.11
N GLY A 78 -20.69 14.97 -8.45
CA GLY A 78 -19.70 14.96 -7.37
C GLY A 78 -20.31 14.77 -5.97
N GLY A 79 -19.48 14.33 -5.03
CA GLY A 79 -19.85 14.29 -3.61
C GLY A 79 -20.92 13.24 -3.26
N PRO A 80 -21.63 13.41 -2.12
CA PRO A 80 -22.59 12.43 -1.60
C PRO A 80 -23.75 12.11 -2.56
N ALA A 81 -24.13 13.06 -3.43
CA ALA A 81 -25.20 12.88 -4.41
C ALA A 81 -24.87 11.80 -5.47
N ALA A 82 -23.60 11.55 -5.74
CA ALA A 82 -23.15 10.49 -6.66
C ALA A 82 -23.68 9.11 -6.24
N LEU A 83 -23.72 8.83 -4.94
CA LEU A 83 -24.23 7.57 -4.41
C LEU A 83 -25.74 7.43 -4.67
N GLY A 84 -26.51 8.51 -4.47
CA GLY A 84 -27.95 8.51 -4.75
C GLY A 84 -28.25 8.25 -6.23
N VAL A 85 -27.50 8.90 -7.14
CA VAL A 85 -27.63 8.70 -8.59
C VAL A 85 -27.23 7.28 -8.99
N PHE A 86 -26.16 6.74 -8.40
CA PHE A 86 -25.74 5.36 -8.62
C PHE A 86 -26.84 4.37 -8.23
N VAL A 87 -27.39 4.50 -7.02
CA VAL A 87 -28.45 3.61 -6.51
C VAL A 87 -29.70 3.71 -7.39
N LEU A 88 -30.14 4.92 -7.74
CA LEU A 88 -31.30 5.11 -8.60
C LEU A 88 -31.09 4.45 -9.98
N SER A 89 -29.93 4.67 -10.59
CA SER A 89 -29.60 4.11 -11.91
C SER A 89 -29.48 2.58 -11.85
N LEU A 90 -28.93 2.03 -10.76
CA LEU A 90 -28.82 0.60 -10.53
C LEU A 90 -30.18 -0.10 -10.44
N TYR A 91 -31.18 0.53 -9.81
CA TYR A 91 -32.52 -0.07 -9.68
C TYR A 91 -33.48 0.27 -10.84
N THR A 92 -33.11 1.19 -11.74
CA THR A 92 -33.97 1.61 -12.86
C THR A 92 -33.31 1.34 -14.21
N LEU A 93 -32.30 2.13 -14.58
CA LEU A 93 -31.63 2.07 -15.87
C LEU A 93 -30.95 0.72 -16.13
N GLY A 94 -30.23 0.18 -15.14
CA GLY A 94 -29.56 -1.11 -15.26
C GLY A 94 -30.51 -2.24 -15.66
N PRO A 95 -31.60 -2.51 -14.90
CA PRO A 95 -32.60 -3.51 -15.24
C PRO A 95 -33.29 -3.26 -16.58
N VAL A 96 -33.62 -2.01 -16.91
CA VAL A 96 -34.26 -1.67 -18.20
C VAL A 96 -33.35 -2.03 -19.37
N VAL A 97 -32.08 -1.63 -19.32
CA VAL A 97 -31.10 -1.94 -20.37
C VAL A 97 -30.85 -3.44 -20.45
N TRP A 98 -30.66 -4.10 -19.31
CA TRP A 98 -30.36 -5.53 -19.24
C TRP A 98 -31.54 -6.38 -19.73
N PHE A 99 -32.68 -6.35 -19.04
CA PHE A 99 -33.82 -7.21 -19.37
C PHE A 99 -34.53 -6.75 -20.65
N GLY A 100 -34.60 -5.44 -20.90
CA GLY A 100 -35.14 -4.90 -22.15
C GLY A 100 -34.30 -5.33 -23.36
N GLY A 101 -32.97 -5.31 -23.24
CA GLY A 101 -32.06 -5.82 -24.26
C GLY A 101 -32.28 -7.31 -24.57
N HIS A 102 -32.44 -8.14 -23.54
CA HIS A 102 -32.73 -9.57 -23.71
C HIS A 102 -34.08 -9.82 -24.42
N VAL A 103 -35.13 -9.10 -24.02
CA VAL A 103 -36.46 -9.23 -24.65
C VAL A 103 -36.44 -8.74 -26.10
N LEU A 104 -35.73 -7.65 -26.40
CA LEU A 104 -35.61 -7.13 -27.77
C LEU A 104 -34.83 -8.09 -28.66
N ALA A 105 -33.68 -8.59 -28.17
CA ALA A 105 -32.85 -9.57 -28.89
C ALA A 105 -33.61 -10.87 -29.15
N GLY A 106 -34.32 -11.39 -28.14
CA GLY A 106 -35.14 -12.60 -28.25
C GLY A 106 -36.26 -12.47 -29.29
N ARG A 107 -36.80 -11.27 -29.51
CA ARG A 107 -37.80 -11.01 -30.57
C ARG A 107 -37.19 -10.93 -31.97
N TRP A 108 -35.91 -10.56 -32.10
CA TRP A 108 -35.26 -10.34 -33.40
C TRP A 108 -34.56 -11.58 -33.95
N VAL A 109 -34.15 -12.52 -33.10
CA VAL A 109 -33.60 -13.81 -33.54
C VAL A 109 -34.64 -14.66 -34.27
N ARG A 110 -34.18 -15.51 -35.20
CA ARG A 110 -35.02 -16.44 -35.96
C ARG A 110 -34.51 -17.87 -35.77
N PRO A 111 -35.32 -18.79 -35.22
CA PRO A 111 -36.68 -18.60 -34.68
C PRO A 111 -36.70 -17.72 -33.41
N ALA A 112 -37.80 -16.98 -33.22
CA ALA A 112 -37.94 -16.04 -32.11
C ALA A 112 -38.11 -16.76 -30.75
N LEU A 113 -37.65 -16.09 -29.69
CA LEU A 113 -37.87 -16.50 -28.31
C LEU A 113 -39.06 -15.76 -27.71
N SER A 114 -39.78 -16.43 -26.81
CA SER A 114 -40.84 -15.81 -26.03
C SER A 114 -40.28 -14.79 -25.03
N ARG A 115 -41.14 -13.92 -24.52
CA ARG A 115 -40.77 -12.96 -23.46
C ARG A 115 -40.29 -13.69 -22.21
N ALA A 116 -40.97 -14.77 -21.81
CA ALA A 116 -40.58 -15.57 -20.65
C ALA A 116 -39.20 -16.20 -20.83
N GLU A 117 -38.92 -16.82 -21.98
CA GLU A 117 -37.60 -17.38 -22.28
C GLU A 117 -36.51 -16.30 -22.26
N SER A 118 -36.80 -15.12 -22.82
CA SER A 118 -35.84 -14.00 -22.83
C SER A 118 -35.54 -13.46 -21.43
N LEU A 119 -36.54 -13.37 -20.56
CA LEU A 119 -36.37 -12.97 -19.16
C LEU A 119 -35.58 -14.02 -18.38
N VAL A 120 -35.86 -15.31 -18.59
CA VAL A 120 -35.09 -16.42 -18.00
C VAL A 120 -33.63 -16.32 -18.43
N LEU A 121 -33.34 -16.10 -19.72
CA LEU A 121 -31.96 -15.90 -20.20
C LEU A 121 -31.28 -14.69 -19.55
N GLY A 122 -32.03 -13.62 -19.29
CA GLY A 122 -31.54 -12.47 -18.53
C GLY A 122 -31.18 -12.83 -17.09
N LEU A 123 -32.03 -13.61 -16.40
CA LEU A 123 -31.78 -14.06 -15.03
C LEU A 123 -30.60 -15.04 -14.94
N THR A 124 -30.58 -16.06 -15.79
CA THR A 124 -29.47 -17.04 -15.82
C THR A 124 -28.18 -16.39 -16.27
N GLY A 125 -28.24 -15.36 -17.13
CA GLY A 125 -27.08 -14.54 -17.51
C GLY A 125 -26.47 -13.81 -16.32
N LEU A 126 -27.31 -13.21 -15.46
CA LEU A 126 -26.83 -12.60 -14.20
C LEU A 126 -26.25 -13.64 -13.25
N ALA A 127 -26.91 -14.79 -13.10
CA ALA A 127 -26.42 -15.87 -12.25
C ALA A 127 -25.03 -16.38 -12.71
N ILE A 128 -24.85 -16.58 -14.02
CA ILE A 128 -23.57 -17.00 -14.61
C ILE A 128 -22.51 -15.90 -14.43
N ALA A 129 -22.85 -14.64 -14.69
CA ALA A 129 -21.93 -13.51 -14.49
C ALA A 129 -21.55 -13.30 -13.02
N ALA A 130 -22.42 -13.68 -12.07
CA ALA A 130 -22.15 -13.60 -10.65
C ALA A 130 -21.09 -14.61 -10.19
N VAL A 131 -20.91 -15.75 -10.87
CA VAL A 131 -19.93 -16.78 -10.51
C VAL A 131 -18.50 -16.22 -10.36
N PRO A 132 -17.89 -15.57 -11.38
CA PRO A 132 -16.55 -15.00 -11.23
C PRO A 132 -16.49 -13.86 -10.20
N VAL A 133 -17.58 -13.09 -10.05
CA VAL A 133 -17.66 -12.01 -9.05
C VAL A 133 -17.59 -12.59 -7.63
N TYR A 134 -18.45 -13.56 -7.30
CA TYR A 134 -18.41 -14.22 -6.00
C TYR A 134 -17.10 -14.96 -5.75
N ALA A 135 -16.55 -15.64 -6.76
CA ALA A 135 -15.25 -16.28 -6.65
C ALA A 135 -14.15 -15.28 -6.28
N SER A 136 -14.12 -14.10 -6.93
CA SER A 136 -13.15 -13.06 -6.61
C SER A 136 -13.32 -12.49 -5.21
N LEU A 137 -14.56 -12.34 -4.72
CA LEU A 137 -14.85 -11.89 -3.35
C LEU A 137 -14.34 -12.90 -2.31
N LEU A 138 -14.59 -14.19 -2.53
CA LEU A 138 -14.11 -15.26 -1.65
C LEU A 138 -12.58 -15.40 -1.67
N ALA A 139 -11.96 -15.10 -2.82
CA ALA A 139 -10.51 -15.13 -2.99
C ALA A 139 -9.76 -13.98 -2.31
N GLN A 140 -10.44 -12.90 -1.90
CA GLN A 140 -9.75 -11.69 -1.40
C GLN A 140 -8.91 -11.95 -0.15
N SER A 141 -9.41 -12.73 0.80
CA SER A 141 -8.68 -13.05 2.04
C SER A 141 -7.44 -13.90 1.76
N ALA A 142 -7.57 -14.87 0.85
CA ALA A 142 -6.45 -15.72 0.41
C ALA A 142 -5.38 -14.90 -0.32
N LEU A 143 -5.78 -13.98 -1.22
CA LEU A 143 -4.84 -13.08 -1.91
C LEU A 143 -4.13 -12.13 -0.93
N GLN A 144 -4.83 -11.60 0.06
CA GLN A 144 -4.21 -10.77 1.10
C GLN A 144 -3.24 -11.57 1.96
N THR A 145 -3.57 -12.82 2.30
CA THR A 145 -2.68 -13.70 3.06
C THR A 145 -1.42 -13.99 2.25
N ALA A 146 -1.56 -14.37 0.99
CA ALA A 146 -0.41 -14.61 0.11
C ALA A 146 0.44 -13.35 -0.08
N ALA A 147 -0.16 -12.15 -0.16
CA ALA A 147 0.59 -10.90 -0.22
C ALA A 147 1.44 -10.68 1.05
N ARG A 148 0.89 -10.97 2.24
CA ARG A 148 1.64 -10.93 3.51
C ARG A 148 2.78 -11.94 3.51
N ASP A 149 2.53 -13.17 3.07
CA ASP A 149 3.56 -14.23 3.03
C ASP A 149 4.71 -13.89 2.08
N VAL A 150 4.39 -13.31 0.92
CA VAL A 150 5.39 -12.76 -0.02
C VAL A 150 6.24 -11.68 0.66
N ALA A 151 5.61 -10.77 1.41
CA ALA A 151 6.34 -9.71 2.11
C ALA A 151 7.21 -10.26 3.25
N GLN A 152 6.74 -11.28 3.99
CA GLN A 152 7.49 -11.91 5.08
C GLN A 152 8.71 -12.71 4.61
N ARG A 153 8.64 -13.32 3.43
CA ARG A 153 9.78 -14.04 2.84
C ARG A 153 10.97 -13.14 2.54
N ARG A 154 10.76 -11.83 2.35
CA ARG A 154 11.82 -10.84 2.07
C ARG A 154 12.70 -11.24 0.88
N GLU A 155 12.11 -11.91 -0.09
CA GLU A 155 12.78 -12.33 -1.32
C GLU A 155 12.60 -11.24 -2.39
N LEU A 156 13.72 -10.75 -2.91
CA LEU A 156 13.72 -9.86 -4.06
C LEU A 156 13.37 -10.65 -5.34
N PRO A 157 12.59 -10.06 -6.26
CA PRO A 157 12.25 -10.76 -7.50
C PRO A 157 13.52 -11.05 -8.33
N ALA A 158 13.55 -12.17 -9.04
CA ALA A 158 14.70 -12.52 -9.89
C ALA A 158 14.97 -11.47 -10.99
N SER A 159 13.94 -10.75 -11.42
CA SER A 159 14.01 -9.65 -12.38
C SER A 159 14.31 -8.29 -11.72
N ASN A 160 14.69 -8.25 -10.43
CA ASN A 160 15.02 -7.02 -9.75
C ASN A 160 16.30 -6.42 -10.36
N PRO A 161 16.26 -5.22 -10.94
CA PRO A 161 17.47 -4.60 -11.45
C PRO A 161 18.41 -4.23 -10.29
N PRO A 162 19.72 -4.06 -10.57
CA PRO A 162 20.66 -3.64 -9.55
C PRO A 162 20.25 -2.29 -8.97
N LEU A 163 20.36 -2.16 -7.64
CA LEU A 163 20.12 -0.90 -6.95
C LEU A 163 21.25 0.07 -7.31
N ALA A 164 20.90 1.31 -7.65
CA ALA A 164 21.91 2.32 -7.97
C ALA A 164 22.61 2.88 -6.71
N HIS A 165 21.97 2.81 -5.55
CA HIS A 165 22.54 3.25 -4.29
C HIS A 165 23.64 2.31 -3.80
N THR A 166 24.67 2.89 -3.19
CA THR A 166 25.67 2.13 -2.45
C THR A 166 25.10 1.73 -1.09
N VAL A 167 24.90 0.44 -0.90
CA VAL A 167 24.35 -0.14 0.33
C VAL A 167 25.42 -0.20 1.42
N GLN A 168 25.26 0.58 2.50
CA GLN A 168 26.14 0.50 3.65
C GLN A 168 25.82 -0.74 4.51
N PRO A 169 26.78 -1.25 5.30
CA PRO A 169 26.52 -2.35 6.23
C PRO A 169 25.43 -1.99 7.25
N VAL A 170 24.60 -2.97 7.60
CA VAL A 170 23.64 -2.80 8.70
C VAL A 170 24.40 -2.67 10.02
N GLN A 171 24.14 -1.59 10.75
CA GLN A 171 24.67 -1.37 12.09
C GLN A 171 23.65 -1.83 13.13
N ARG A 172 24.15 -2.27 14.29
CA ARG A 172 23.34 -2.75 15.41
C ARG A 172 23.62 -1.90 16.63
N TYR A 173 22.57 -1.49 17.33
CA TYR A 173 22.70 -0.75 18.59
C TYR A 173 21.70 -1.25 19.63
N GLN A 174 22.04 -1.11 20.91
CA GLN A 174 21.09 -1.18 21.99
C GLN A 174 20.48 0.19 22.25
N LEU A 175 19.16 0.25 22.38
CA LEU A 175 18.44 1.47 22.72
C LEU A 175 17.58 1.24 23.98
N PRO A 176 17.83 1.95 25.09
CA PRO A 176 17.06 1.80 26.30
C PRO A 176 15.55 1.99 26.07
N GLY A 177 14.74 1.08 26.62
CA GLY A 177 13.27 1.06 26.44
C GLY A 177 12.76 0.40 25.16
N VAL A 178 13.65 0.12 24.19
CA VAL A 178 13.31 -0.51 22.89
C VAL A 178 14.03 -1.85 22.72
N GLY A 179 15.28 -1.94 23.17
CA GLY A 179 16.17 -3.08 22.97
C GLY A 179 17.00 -2.93 21.69
N LEU A 180 17.20 -4.03 20.97
CA LEU A 180 18.01 -4.05 19.76
C LEU A 180 17.34 -3.26 18.64
N ILE A 181 18.09 -2.32 18.07
CA ILE A 181 17.71 -1.57 16.87
C ILE A 181 18.77 -1.77 15.78
N TYR A 182 18.34 -1.56 14.55
CA TYR A 182 19.17 -1.61 13.37
C TYR A 182 19.13 -0.28 12.64
N THR A 183 20.25 0.11 12.04
CA THR A 183 20.32 1.24 11.13
C THR A 183 21.08 0.87 9.87
N GLN A 184 20.74 1.49 8.76
CA GLN A 184 21.42 1.27 7.48
C GLN A 184 21.27 2.51 6.61
N SER A 185 22.29 2.83 5.81
CA SER A 185 22.22 3.91 4.84
C SER A 185 22.40 3.38 3.42
N LEU A 186 21.59 3.88 2.49
CA LEU A 186 21.69 3.67 1.06
C LEU A 186 22.12 5.00 0.46
N LEU A 187 23.39 5.10 0.06
CA LEU A 187 23.96 6.35 -0.43
C LEU A 187 23.71 6.50 -1.92
N GLY A 188 23.07 7.59 -2.32
CA GLY A 188 22.79 7.89 -3.71
C GLY A 188 24.07 8.21 -4.48
N THR A 189 24.12 7.85 -5.76
CA THR A 189 25.22 8.27 -6.64
C THR A 189 24.93 9.66 -7.23
N PRO A 190 25.96 10.46 -7.55
CA PRO A 190 25.76 11.80 -8.13
C PRO A 190 24.93 11.81 -9.42
N ASP A 191 25.02 10.73 -10.20
CA ASP A 191 24.35 10.60 -11.52
C ASP A 191 22.90 10.12 -11.43
N THR A 192 22.39 9.90 -10.21
CA THR A 192 21.03 9.42 -9.99
C THR A 192 20.23 10.42 -9.19
N ARG A 193 18.99 10.68 -9.62
CA ARG A 193 18.04 11.49 -8.85
C ARG A 193 16.96 10.61 -8.24
N LEU A 194 16.91 10.53 -6.91
CA LEU A 194 15.83 9.84 -6.21
C LEU A 194 14.50 10.55 -6.53
N LEU A 195 13.52 9.78 -6.99
CA LEU A 195 12.20 10.31 -7.35
C LEU A 195 11.16 9.97 -6.28
N ARG A 196 11.21 8.75 -5.75
CA ARG A 196 10.25 8.24 -4.77
C ARG A 196 10.80 7.02 -4.06
N VAL A 197 10.43 6.88 -2.78
CA VAL A 197 10.57 5.63 -2.03
C VAL A 197 9.17 5.15 -1.68
N GLU A 198 8.90 3.87 -1.94
CA GLU A 198 7.70 3.19 -1.46
C GLU A 198 8.14 2.17 -0.40
N GLN A 199 7.39 2.05 0.69
CA GLN A 199 7.55 0.96 1.63
C GLN A 199 6.35 0.01 1.49
N ARG A 200 6.65 -1.28 1.37
CA ARG A 200 5.63 -2.33 1.41
C ARG A 200 5.07 -2.40 2.83
N ASP A 201 3.76 -2.30 2.96
CA ASP A 201 3.10 -2.30 4.26
C ASP A 201 3.12 -3.71 4.90
N GLY A 202 2.78 -3.79 6.20
CA GLY A 202 2.66 -5.07 6.91
C GLY A 202 1.56 -5.99 6.35
N GLY A 203 0.68 -5.47 5.48
CA GLY A 203 -0.31 -6.24 4.71
C GLY A 203 0.27 -6.84 3.41
N GLY A 204 1.54 -6.58 3.12
CA GLY A 204 2.24 -7.05 1.94
C GLY A 204 1.87 -6.32 0.65
N GLN A 205 1.27 -5.14 0.74
CA GLN A 205 0.87 -4.32 -0.41
C GLN A 205 1.78 -3.10 -0.57
N TRP A 206 1.93 -2.68 -1.82
CA TRP A 206 2.57 -1.40 -2.14
C TRP A 206 1.57 -0.26 -1.94
N PRO A 207 2.00 0.95 -1.53
CA PRO A 207 1.09 2.08 -1.36
C PRO A 207 0.34 2.40 -2.66
N ALA A 208 -0.99 2.48 -2.60
CA ALA A 208 -1.83 2.76 -3.78
C ALA A 208 -1.85 4.24 -4.19
N HIS A 209 -1.50 5.15 -3.27
CA HIS A 209 -1.48 6.58 -3.52
C HIS A 209 -0.07 7.16 -3.29
N PRO A 210 0.40 8.05 -4.18
CA PRO A 210 1.73 8.66 -4.09
C PRO A 210 1.82 9.77 -3.03
N HIS A 211 0.77 9.99 -2.24
CA HIS A 211 0.82 10.96 -1.15
C HIS A 211 1.90 10.52 -0.14
N PRO A 212 2.59 11.47 0.51
CA PRO A 212 3.54 11.14 1.57
C PRO A 212 2.77 10.48 2.70
N VAL A 213 2.76 9.14 2.67
CA VAL A 213 2.38 8.33 3.80
C VAL A 213 3.52 8.45 4.79
N ALA A 214 3.17 8.60 6.06
CA ALA A 214 4.13 8.53 7.13
C ALA A 214 5.04 7.30 6.95
N HIS A 215 6.33 7.53 6.74
CA HIS A 215 7.36 6.52 6.69
C HIS A 215 8.22 6.59 7.96
N PRO A 216 7.75 6.05 9.10
CA PRO A 216 8.58 5.97 10.29
C PRO A 216 9.85 5.22 9.89
N SER A 217 9.69 4.02 9.33
CA SER A 217 10.57 3.23 8.44
C SER A 217 11.95 3.72 8.01
N TYR A 218 11.93 4.86 7.33
CA TYR A 218 13.07 5.38 6.59
C TYR A 218 12.96 6.90 6.52
N CYS A 219 14.04 7.54 6.11
CA CYS A 219 14.09 8.96 5.84
C CYS A 219 15.00 9.21 4.63
N THR A 220 14.84 10.33 3.97
CA THR A 220 15.55 10.77 2.79
C THR A 220 16.32 12.06 3.04
N HIS A 221 17.55 12.11 2.54
CA HIS A 221 18.38 13.30 2.53
C HIS A 221 19.00 13.46 1.14
N GLY A 222 18.46 14.38 0.34
CA GLY A 222 18.82 14.46 -1.08
C GLY A 222 18.49 13.16 -1.81
N ASN A 223 19.53 12.44 -2.29
CA ASN A 223 19.37 11.15 -2.95
C ASN A 223 19.54 9.95 -2.01
N ASP A 224 19.92 10.19 -0.76
CA ASP A 224 20.21 9.14 0.22
C ASP A 224 18.92 8.64 0.87
N VAL A 225 18.89 7.36 1.21
CA VAL A 225 17.81 6.75 1.97
C VAL A 225 18.40 6.11 3.22
N HIS A 226 17.95 6.53 4.39
CA HIS A 226 18.41 6.02 5.67
C HIS A 226 17.30 5.25 6.36
N LEU A 227 17.66 4.10 6.91
CA LEU A 227 16.77 3.14 7.53
C LEU A 227 17.07 3.05 9.02
N MET A 228 16.01 2.91 9.80
CA MET A 228 16.08 2.57 11.22
C MET A 228 14.90 1.67 11.54
N TRP A 229 15.08 0.64 12.34
CA TRP A 229 13.96 -0.20 12.79
C TRP A 229 14.35 -0.97 14.05
N SER A 230 13.37 -1.33 14.86
CA SER A 230 13.57 -2.23 15.99
C SER A 230 13.67 -3.68 15.52
N ALA A 231 14.38 -4.53 16.26
CA ALA A 231 14.32 -5.98 16.06
C ALA A 231 12.92 -6.58 16.29
N GLN A 232 12.01 -5.83 16.91
CA GLN A 232 10.61 -6.19 17.09
C GLN A 232 9.70 -5.67 15.96
N GLU A 233 10.26 -4.91 15.02
CA GLU A 233 9.58 -4.49 13.78
C GLU A 233 10.00 -5.40 12.61
N PRO A 234 9.12 -5.62 11.62
CA PRO A 234 9.53 -6.24 10.38
C PRO A 234 10.61 -5.37 9.70
N PRO A 235 11.70 -5.96 9.17
CA PRO A 235 12.69 -5.20 8.42
C PRO A 235 12.05 -4.45 7.26
N PRO A 236 12.50 -3.21 6.97
CA PRO A 236 11.96 -2.43 5.87
C PRO A 236 12.04 -3.19 4.54
N TYR A 237 10.93 -3.22 3.81
CA TYR A 237 10.90 -3.68 2.42
C TYR A 237 10.52 -2.48 1.56
N LEU A 238 11.50 -1.96 0.83
CA LEU A 238 11.39 -0.75 0.03
C LEU A 238 11.36 -1.04 -1.47
N ARG A 239 10.80 -0.10 -2.21
CA ARG A 239 10.98 0.07 -3.65
C ARG A 239 11.41 1.50 -3.91
N LEU A 240 12.62 1.64 -4.43
CA LEU A 240 13.22 2.93 -4.74
C LEU A 240 13.01 3.21 -6.22
N HIS A 241 12.54 4.41 -6.53
CA HIS A 241 12.40 4.93 -7.88
C HIS A 241 13.41 6.06 -8.08
N TRP A 242 14.18 6.00 -9.15
CA TRP A 242 15.13 7.06 -9.48
C TRP A 242 15.14 7.33 -10.99
N ALA A 243 15.58 8.53 -11.36
CA ALA A 243 15.94 8.85 -12.74
C ALA A 243 17.40 8.47 -12.98
N GLN A 244 17.64 7.77 -14.08
CA GLN A 244 18.98 7.53 -14.61
C GLN A 244 19.55 8.82 -15.23
N SER A 245 20.83 8.81 -15.62
CA SER A 245 21.52 9.96 -16.22
C SER A 245 20.85 10.48 -17.50
N ASN A 246 20.18 9.61 -18.26
CA ASN A 246 19.39 9.97 -19.44
C ASN A 246 17.96 10.46 -19.11
N GLY A 247 17.63 10.61 -17.83
CA GLY A 247 16.30 11.00 -17.35
C GLY A 247 15.27 9.86 -17.31
N ALA A 248 15.60 8.65 -17.77
CA ALA A 248 14.68 7.53 -17.77
C ALA A 248 14.37 7.08 -16.33
N PRO A 249 13.08 6.92 -15.95
CA PRO A 249 12.74 6.42 -14.64
C PRO A 249 13.01 4.91 -14.57
N THR A 250 13.64 4.49 -13.49
CA THR A 250 13.82 3.08 -13.16
C THR A 250 13.46 2.84 -11.70
N LYS A 251 13.37 1.57 -11.31
CA LYS A 251 13.05 1.18 -9.94
C LYS A 251 13.70 -0.14 -9.58
N ALA A 252 14.08 -0.28 -8.31
CA ALA A 252 14.52 -1.54 -7.73
C ALA A 252 13.91 -1.71 -6.35
N GLU A 253 13.74 -2.97 -5.98
CA GLU A 253 13.31 -3.38 -4.66
C GLU A 253 14.52 -3.65 -3.76
N PHE A 254 14.36 -3.34 -2.48
CA PHE A 254 15.42 -3.47 -1.49
C PHE A 254 14.84 -3.93 -0.15
N THR A 255 15.55 -4.86 0.51
CA THR A 255 15.32 -5.22 1.90
C THR A 255 16.65 -5.51 2.59
N PRO A 256 16.86 -5.06 3.85
CA PRO A 256 18.11 -5.27 4.56
C PRO A 256 18.45 -6.75 4.74
N GLN A 257 19.72 -7.11 4.50
CA GLN A 257 20.25 -8.43 4.82
C GLN A 257 20.78 -8.43 6.26
N LEU A 258 20.18 -9.27 7.11
CA LEU A 258 20.51 -9.36 8.53
C LEU A 258 21.51 -10.50 8.80
N VAL A 259 22.69 -10.40 8.19
CA VAL A 259 23.79 -11.36 8.41
C VAL A 259 24.82 -10.68 9.30
N PHE A 260 25.01 -11.22 10.51
CA PHE A 260 25.92 -10.66 11.50
C PHE A 260 26.81 -11.75 12.10
N ASP A 261 28.04 -11.38 12.46
CA ASP A 261 28.85 -12.19 13.35
C ASP A 261 28.26 -12.13 14.77
N PRO A 262 27.88 -13.27 15.37
CA PRO A 262 27.35 -13.30 16.73
C PRO A 262 28.37 -12.85 17.79
N ALA A 263 29.68 -12.87 17.49
CA ALA A 263 30.72 -12.46 18.42
C ALA A 263 30.89 -10.93 18.53
N THR A 264 30.39 -10.16 17.55
CA THR A 264 30.54 -8.70 17.55
C THR A 264 29.64 -8.07 18.62
N PRO A 265 30.20 -7.32 19.60
CA PRO A 265 29.41 -6.64 20.62
C PRO A 265 28.43 -5.62 20.01
N VAL A 266 27.29 -5.43 20.67
CA VAL A 266 26.29 -4.42 20.28
C VAL A 266 26.43 -3.21 21.20
N PRO A 267 26.94 -2.07 20.72
CA PRO A 267 27.07 -0.86 21.54
C PRO A 267 25.71 -0.20 21.78
N ASP A 268 25.63 0.65 22.80
CA ASP A 268 24.47 1.54 22.98
C ASP A 268 24.39 2.54 21.82
N PHE A 269 23.17 2.93 21.43
CA PHE A 269 22.93 3.91 20.38
C PHE A 269 23.36 5.31 20.85
N PRO A 270 24.41 5.91 20.27
CA PRO A 270 24.84 7.24 20.67
C PRO A 270 23.86 8.30 20.15
N LEU A 271 23.28 9.06 21.07
CA LEU A 271 22.44 10.22 20.80
C LEU A 271 22.83 11.35 21.75
N THR A 272 23.62 12.29 21.26
CA THR A 272 24.00 13.47 22.05
C THR A 272 22.97 14.57 21.84
N LEU A 273 22.49 15.16 22.93
CA LEU A 273 21.55 16.28 22.89
C LEU A 273 22.27 17.59 23.23
N ARG A 274 22.01 18.61 22.43
CA ARG A 274 22.50 19.98 22.63
C ARG A 274 21.33 20.89 22.98
N PRO A 275 21.55 22.05 23.60
CA PRO A 275 20.47 23.02 23.83
C PRO A 275 19.69 23.37 22.56
N ASP A 276 20.37 23.46 21.43
CA ASP A 276 19.79 23.85 20.15
C ASP A 276 19.37 22.67 19.27
N GLY A 277 19.59 21.41 19.67
CA GLY A 277 19.54 20.32 18.71
C GLY A 277 19.96 18.94 19.20
N ALA A 278 20.30 18.08 18.24
CA ALA A 278 20.67 16.68 18.49
C ALA A 278 21.70 16.16 17.48
N ASP A 279 22.53 15.23 17.94
CA ASP A 279 23.57 14.55 17.18
C ASP A 279 23.43 13.03 17.32
N PRO A 280 22.51 12.38 16.58
CA PRO A 280 22.41 10.93 16.55
C PRO A 280 23.58 10.30 15.75
N ALA A 281 24.03 9.12 16.16
CA ALA A 281 25.06 8.35 15.44
C ALA A 281 24.61 7.84 14.06
N ALA A 282 23.31 7.77 13.82
CA ALA A 282 22.73 7.42 12.52
C ALA A 282 21.47 8.26 12.27
N PRO A 283 21.12 8.55 10.99
CA PRO A 283 19.92 9.31 10.69
C PRO A 283 18.64 8.64 11.20
N ILE A 284 17.76 9.45 11.80
CA ILE A 284 16.48 9.01 12.36
C ILE A 284 15.37 9.67 11.54
N ALA A 285 14.37 8.91 11.11
CA ALA A 285 13.19 9.51 10.50
C ALA A 285 12.48 10.46 11.48
N ARG A 286 12.19 11.68 11.05
CA ARG A 286 11.50 12.68 11.89
C ARG A 286 10.19 12.16 12.47
N GLU A 287 9.51 11.28 11.75
CA GLU A 287 8.25 10.69 12.20
C GLU A 287 8.36 9.72 13.37
N ARG A 288 9.57 9.22 13.65
CA ARG A 288 9.84 8.43 14.85
C ARG A 288 10.27 9.26 16.04
N ALA A 289 10.56 10.54 15.84
CA ALA A 289 11.17 11.38 16.84
C ALA A 289 10.22 12.48 17.32
N TYR A 290 10.29 12.77 18.61
CA TYR A 290 9.73 13.97 19.21
C TYR A 290 10.74 14.58 20.17
N LEU A 291 10.67 15.88 20.36
CA LEU A 291 11.49 16.61 21.32
C LEU A 291 10.67 16.99 22.54
N VAL A 292 11.27 16.90 23.71
CA VAL A 292 10.80 17.56 24.93
C VAL A 292 11.66 18.79 25.12
N LEU A 293 11.01 19.95 25.01
CA LEU A 293 11.64 21.26 25.10
C LEU A 293 11.32 21.90 26.45
N VAL A 294 12.29 22.66 26.98
CA VAL A 294 12.17 23.46 28.21
C VAL A 294 12.60 24.89 27.93
N LYS A 295 12.05 25.86 28.65
CA LYS A 295 12.53 27.25 28.55
C LYS A 295 13.86 27.45 29.27
N GLU A 296 14.72 28.23 28.65
CA GLU A 296 15.96 28.72 29.24
C GLU A 296 15.71 29.39 30.59
N GLY A 297 16.53 29.05 31.59
CA GLY A 297 16.39 29.55 32.97
C GLY A 297 15.41 28.78 33.86
N GLN A 298 14.54 27.92 33.33
CA GLN A 298 13.59 27.13 34.15
C GLN A 298 14.15 25.81 34.66
N ALA A 299 15.15 25.22 34.00
CA ALA A 299 15.82 24.01 34.48
C ALA A 299 16.56 24.21 35.82
N ALA A 300 16.79 25.46 36.24
CA ALA A 300 17.54 25.85 37.42
C ALA A 300 16.68 26.39 38.59
N GLN A 301 15.34 26.39 38.48
CA GLN A 301 14.43 26.93 39.51
C GLN A 301 13.58 25.81 40.15
N PRO A 302 13.88 25.35 41.38
CA PRO A 302 13.23 24.20 42.02
C PRO A 302 11.76 24.40 42.42
N GLN A 303 11.23 25.63 42.38
CA GLN A 303 9.93 25.99 42.98
C GLN A 303 8.78 26.18 41.96
N GLN A 304 9.06 26.11 40.66
CA GLN A 304 8.03 26.14 39.61
C GLN A 304 8.12 24.88 38.76
N LEU A 305 6.97 24.26 38.48
CA LEU A 305 6.88 23.17 37.51
C LEU A 305 7.44 23.68 36.16
N PRO A 306 8.50 23.05 35.61
CA PRO A 306 9.11 23.52 34.38
C PRO A 306 8.08 23.48 33.25
N GLN A 307 7.98 24.57 32.47
CA GLN A 307 7.15 24.57 31.28
C GLN A 307 7.81 23.64 30.27
N THR A 308 7.20 22.49 30.06
CA THR A 308 7.62 21.50 29.07
C THR A 308 6.73 21.59 27.85
N TYR A 309 7.34 21.55 26.67
CA TYR A 309 6.63 21.53 25.40
C TYR A 309 7.10 20.34 24.58
N THR A 310 6.17 19.50 24.16
CA THR A 310 6.47 18.34 23.30
C THR A 310 6.27 18.72 21.85
N GLN A 311 7.32 18.63 21.05
CA GLN A 311 7.29 18.88 19.62
C GLN A 311 7.41 17.57 18.84
N MET A 312 6.35 17.19 18.11
CA MET A 312 6.42 16.10 17.15
C MET A 312 7.22 16.53 15.92
N LEU A 313 8.25 15.79 15.53
CA LEU A 313 9.08 16.16 14.38
C LEU A 313 8.49 15.68 13.05
N GLY A 314 7.63 14.66 13.09
CA GLY A 314 6.94 14.04 11.96
C GLY A 314 5.73 14.78 11.41
N ASN A 315 5.38 15.96 11.92
CA ASN A 315 4.27 16.72 11.37
C ASN A 315 4.54 17.06 9.89
N PRO A 316 3.51 16.98 9.02
CA PRO A 316 3.67 17.34 7.62
C PRO A 316 4.27 18.75 7.49
N PRO A 317 5.01 19.03 6.40
CA PRO A 317 5.52 20.37 6.17
C PRO A 317 4.38 21.39 6.27
N GLU A 318 4.61 22.51 6.96
CA GLU A 318 3.65 23.61 6.93
C GLU A 318 3.44 24.09 5.48
N ALA A 319 2.31 24.74 5.18
CA ALA A 319 2.03 25.20 3.83
C ALA A 319 3.17 26.11 3.31
N GLY A 320 3.87 25.68 2.27
CA GLY A 320 5.03 26.39 1.71
C GLY A 320 6.39 26.00 2.31
N GLU A 321 6.44 25.13 3.33
CA GLU A 321 7.68 24.57 3.87
C GLU A 321 8.28 23.57 2.87
N VAL A 322 9.46 23.92 2.31
CA VAL A 322 10.26 22.99 1.49
C VAL A 322 11.31 22.35 2.40
N ARG A 323 11.08 21.10 2.78
CA ARG A 323 12.08 20.30 3.51
C ARG A 323 13.06 19.69 2.52
N THR A 324 14.34 19.95 2.71
CA THR A 324 15.44 19.29 1.98
C THR A 324 15.82 17.94 2.60
N THR A 325 15.27 17.64 3.79
CA THR A 325 15.46 16.41 4.53
C THR A 325 14.27 16.14 5.44
N ASP A 326 13.87 14.88 5.54
CA ASP A 326 12.92 14.38 6.53
C ASP A 326 13.63 13.57 7.65
N CYS A 327 14.97 13.61 7.67
CA CYS A 327 15.82 12.99 8.68
C CYS A 327 16.20 13.95 9.81
N VAL A 328 16.34 13.41 11.02
CA VAL A 328 17.14 13.97 12.12
C VAL A 328 18.52 13.36 11.99
N MET A 329 19.52 14.19 11.66
CA MET A 329 20.92 13.78 11.45
C MET A 329 21.83 14.47 12.45
N ALA A 330 23.10 14.09 12.47
CA ALA A 330 24.13 14.87 13.17
C ALA A 330 24.08 16.34 12.72
N GLY A 331 24.07 17.26 13.67
CA GLY A 331 23.88 18.69 13.44
C GLY A 331 22.43 19.15 13.37
N PHE A 332 21.43 18.29 13.62
CA PHE A 332 20.02 18.69 13.62
C PHE A 332 19.77 19.81 14.64
N GLN A 333 19.01 20.84 14.23
CA GLN A 333 18.66 21.98 15.06
C GLN A 333 17.14 22.15 15.17
N ILE A 334 16.67 22.64 16.32
CA ILE A 334 15.29 23.10 16.48
C ILE A 334 15.03 24.30 15.55
N THR A 335 13.75 24.56 15.27
CA THR A 335 13.41 25.66 14.36
C THR A 335 13.92 27.00 14.90
N PRO A 336 14.36 27.93 14.03
CA PRO A 336 14.83 29.25 14.46
C PRO A 336 13.81 30.01 15.32
N THR A 337 12.52 29.78 15.08
CA THR A 337 11.42 30.35 15.87
C THR A 337 11.44 29.87 17.32
N LEU A 338 11.62 28.56 17.55
CA LEU A 338 11.69 27.99 18.90
C LEU A 338 12.96 28.45 19.62
N ALA A 339 14.09 28.47 18.92
CA ALA A 339 15.34 28.98 19.47
C ALA A 339 15.22 30.45 19.93
N LYS A 340 14.61 31.32 19.11
CA LYS A 340 14.36 32.74 19.48
C LYS A 340 13.42 32.92 20.68
N GLN A 341 12.54 31.95 20.93
CA GLN A 341 11.63 31.96 22.08
C GLN A 341 12.28 31.41 23.37
N GLY A 342 13.57 31.06 23.32
CA GLY A 342 14.32 30.53 24.45
C GLY A 342 14.01 29.06 24.78
N TRP A 343 13.44 28.31 23.84
CA TRP A 343 13.26 26.86 24.01
C TRP A 343 14.57 26.11 23.78
N GLN A 344 14.86 25.15 24.65
CA GLN A 344 16.02 24.28 24.56
C GLN A 344 15.59 22.82 24.61
N VAL A 345 16.34 21.95 23.92
CA VAL A 345 16.12 20.50 23.97
C VAL A 345 16.52 19.97 25.34
N GLN A 346 15.58 19.32 26.03
CA GLN A 346 15.82 18.60 27.29
C GLN A 346 15.87 17.10 27.08
N ALA A 347 15.02 16.56 26.21
CA ALA A 347 15.02 15.15 25.87
C ALA A 347 14.56 14.93 24.43
N MET A 348 14.93 13.78 23.88
CA MET A 348 14.39 13.28 22.62
C MET A 348 13.76 11.92 22.86
N GLY A 349 12.51 11.79 22.43
CA GLY A 349 11.81 10.52 22.43
C GLY A 349 11.83 9.86 21.06
N LEU A 350 12.04 8.55 21.03
CA LEU A 350 11.98 7.72 19.83
C LEU A 350 10.86 6.70 19.97
N VAL A 351 10.06 6.52 18.92
CA VAL A 351 8.89 5.65 18.90
C VAL A 351 9.00 4.62 17.77
N PHE A 352 8.76 3.35 18.11
CA PHE A 352 8.77 2.23 17.16
C PHE A 352 7.42 1.51 17.21
N GLN A 353 6.85 1.23 16.04
CA GLN A 353 5.48 0.76 15.91
C GLN A 353 5.46 -0.75 15.70
N LEU A 354 4.89 -1.49 16.66
CA LEU A 354 4.81 -2.94 16.56
C LEU A 354 3.74 -3.35 15.54
N SER A 355 4.08 -4.31 14.68
CA SER A 355 3.18 -4.83 13.64
C SER A 355 1.97 -5.58 14.19
N THR A 356 1.96 -5.96 15.46
CA THR A 356 0.88 -6.73 16.13
C THR A 356 -0.15 -5.86 16.85
N GLY A 357 -0.08 -4.53 16.75
CA GLY A 357 -1.00 -3.61 17.43
C GLY A 357 -0.76 -3.49 18.95
N GLY A 358 0.40 -3.93 19.43
CA GLY A 358 0.86 -3.69 20.80
C GLY A 358 1.19 -2.22 21.07
N GLN A 359 1.42 -1.88 22.33
CA GLN A 359 1.92 -0.54 22.68
C GLN A 359 3.24 -0.27 21.96
N PRO A 360 3.43 0.91 21.35
CA PRO A 360 4.67 1.23 20.66
C PRO A 360 5.83 1.24 21.64
N LEU A 361 6.99 0.76 21.19
CA LEU A 361 8.21 0.81 21.98
C LEU A 361 8.68 2.27 22.02
N ARG A 362 9.17 2.71 23.18
CA ARG A 362 9.60 4.08 23.38
C ARG A 362 10.96 4.12 24.05
N ALA A 363 11.84 4.95 23.51
CA ALA A 363 13.03 5.39 24.20
C ALA A 363 12.87 6.87 24.54
N LEU A 364 13.36 7.27 25.70
CA LEU A 364 13.53 8.68 26.06
C LEU A 364 14.99 8.88 26.43
N VAL A 365 15.67 9.72 25.65
CA VAL A 365 17.07 10.10 25.91
C VAL A 365 17.06 11.52 26.45
N GLU A 366 17.59 11.69 27.66
CA GLU A 366 17.67 12.99 28.32
C GLU A 366 19.04 13.64 28.08
N ARG A 367 19.04 14.97 27.97
CA ARG A 367 20.25 15.78 27.92
C ARG A 367 20.90 15.73 29.30
N LYS A 368 22.11 15.17 29.35
CA LYS A 368 22.92 15.07 30.57
C LYS A 368 23.47 16.41 31.02
#